data_AF-A0A6N6VRT6-F1
#
_entry.id   AF-A0A6N6VRT6-F1
#
_cell.length_a   1.000
_cell.length_b   1.000
_cell.length_c   1.000
_cell.angle_alpha   90.00
_cell.angle_beta   90.00
_cell.angle_gamma   90.00
#
_symmetry.space_group_name_H-M   'P 1'
#
loop_
_entity.id
_entity.type
_entity.pdbx_description
1 polymer ?
#
loop_
_entity_poly.entity_id
_entity_poly.type
_entity_poly.pdbx_seq_one_letter_code
_entity_poly.pdbx_strand_id
1 'polypeptide(L)'
;MLPEINTILELFERMTLDEKVYFSFNNEEDIQICIMFTKKPDKRNWSIWLALNEQASKQTVTINHLRQVLKAFKISEKVFIKEIADVLLLQTAYADEFIRQITEVLGKEAVQKSILQTQNFMDELASKIKNLIHENEMQDQEKIKATKEKAKNKQKFKIIK
;
A
#
# COMPACT_ATOMS: atom_id res chain seq x y z
N MET A 1 8.14 3.95 20.68
CA MET A 1 7.89 2.58 20.17
C MET A 1 7.99 2.66 18.66
N LEU A 2 8.74 1.76 18.01
CA LEU A 2 8.79 1.73 16.54
C LEU A 2 7.45 1.19 16.02
N PRO A 3 6.85 1.80 14.97
CA PRO A 3 5.65 1.27 14.36
C PRO A 3 5.90 -0.15 13.82
N GLU A 4 4.85 -0.96 13.75
CA GLU A 4 4.94 -2.26 13.09
C GLU A 4 5.37 -2.06 11.63
N ILE A 5 6.34 -2.86 11.18
CA ILE A 5 6.93 -2.74 9.84
C ILE A 5 5.88 -2.78 8.73
N ASN A 6 4.80 -3.54 8.92
CA ASN A 6 3.72 -3.64 7.95
C ASN A 6 2.95 -2.32 7.81
N THR A 7 2.63 -1.63 8.92
CA THR A 7 1.89 -0.37 8.89
C THR A 7 2.65 0.71 8.14
N ILE A 8 3.96 0.84 8.38
CA ILE A 8 4.76 1.86 7.69
C ILE A 8 4.98 1.51 6.22
N LEU A 9 5.11 0.23 5.88
CA LEU A 9 5.23 -0.22 4.50
C LEU A 9 3.94 0.02 3.71
N GLU A 10 2.78 -0.31 4.27
CA GLU A 10 1.48 -0.05 3.66
C GLU A 10 1.28 1.46 3.45
N LEU A 11 1.65 2.26 4.45
CA LEU A 11 1.60 3.71 4.34
C LEU A 11 2.53 4.20 3.23
N PHE A 12 3.76 3.70 3.17
CA PHE A 12 4.73 4.06 2.14
C PHE A 12 4.24 3.73 0.73
N GLU A 13 3.75 2.50 0.50
CA GLU A 13 3.24 2.09 -0.81
C GLU A 13 2.03 2.93 -1.28
N ARG A 14 1.22 3.40 -0.33
CA ARG A 14 0.05 4.24 -0.60
C ARG A 14 0.44 5.70 -0.86
N MET A 15 1.26 6.26 0.04
CA MET A 15 1.49 7.70 0.14
C MET A 15 2.70 8.19 -0.64
N THR A 16 3.63 7.31 -1.01
CA THR A 16 4.81 7.76 -1.75
C THR A 16 4.39 8.38 -3.08
N LEU A 17 4.93 9.58 -3.33
CA LEU A 17 4.64 10.37 -4.53
C LEU A 17 5.45 9.88 -5.73
N ASP A 18 6.60 9.25 -5.47
CA ASP A 18 7.53 8.82 -6.51
C ASP A 18 7.15 7.46 -7.10
N GLU A 19 7.28 7.32 -8.43
CA GLU A 19 7.09 6.04 -9.11
C GLU A 19 8.21 5.04 -8.78
N LYS A 20 9.40 5.54 -8.42
CA LYS A 20 10.56 4.74 -8.04
C LYS A 20 11.28 5.41 -6.89
N VAL A 21 11.59 4.64 -5.86
CA VAL A 21 12.40 5.10 -4.72
C VAL A 21 13.55 4.14 -4.54
N TYR A 22 14.75 4.68 -4.33
CA TYR A 22 15.95 3.90 -4.17
C TYR A 22 16.56 4.15 -2.79
N PHE A 23 16.97 3.07 -2.13
CA PHE A 23 17.66 3.07 -0.86
C PHE A 23 18.98 2.35 -1.01
N SER A 24 20.01 2.85 -0.34
CA SER A 24 21.26 2.12 -0.22
C SER A 24 21.89 2.35 1.13
N PHE A 25 22.20 1.25 1.81
CA PHE A 25 22.83 1.22 3.12
C PHE A 25 23.49 -0.13 3.36
N ASN A 26 24.36 -0.21 4.35
CA ASN A 26 25.04 -1.45 4.71
C ASN A 26 24.12 -2.36 5.54
N ASN A 27 24.16 -3.65 5.28
CA ASN A 27 23.52 -4.65 6.14
C ASN A 27 24.33 -4.88 7.42
N GLU A 28 23.88 -5.84 8.25
CA GLU A 28 24.55 -6.21 9.50
C GLU A 28 25.99 -6.78 9.31
N GLU A 29 26.39 -7.11 8.08
CA GLU A 29 27.72 -7.62 7.74
C GLU A 29 28.58 -6.59 7.02
N ASP A 30 28.20 -5.31 7.07
CA ASP A 30 28.86 -4.20 6.38
C ASP A 30 28.91 -4.34 4.85
N ILE A 31 28.00 -5.13 4.28
CA ILE A 31 27.84 -5.28 2.83
C ILE A 31 26.79 -4.27 2.35
N GLN A 32 27.13 -3.47 1.34
CA GLN A 32 26.20 -2.52 0.75
C GLN A 32 25.03 -3.23 0.06
N ILE A 33 23.83 -2.91 0.53
CA ILE A 33 22.56 -3.34 -0.07
C ILE A 33 21.96 -2.20 -0.86
N CYS A 34 21.28 -2.59 -1.93
CA CYS A 34 20.47 -1.72 -2.76
C CYS A 34 19.03 -2.20 -2.70
N ILE A 35 18.09 -1.29 -2.41
CA ILE A 35 16.66 -1.57 -2.40
C ILE A 35 15.98 -0.57 -3.32
N MET A 36 15.12 -1.06 -4.21
CA MET A 36 14.32 -0.22 -5.09
C MET A 36 12.85 -0.56 -4.95
N PHE A 37 12.05 0.43 -4.57
CA PHE A 37 10.62 0.38 -4.70
C PHE A 37 10.20 0.84 -6.11
N THR A 38 9.20 0.19 -6.69
CA THR A 38 8.59 0.61 -7.96
C THR A 38 7.07 0.55 -7.86
N LYS A 39 6.42 1.67 -8.14
CA LYS A 39 4.98 1.87 -8.22
C LYS A 39 4.56 2.05 -9.67
N LYS A 40 3.76 1.11 -10.16
CA LYS A 40 3.03 1.19 -11.44
C LYS A 40 1.53 1.20 -11.15
N PRO A 41 0.67 1.65 -12.09
CA PRO A 41 -0.78 1.69 -11.89
C PRO A 41 -1.37 0.40 -11.34
N ASP A 42 -0.92 -0.75 -11.86
CA ASP A 42 -1.47 -2.06 -11.52
C ASP A 42 -0.58 -2.89 -10.58
N LYS A 43 0.63 -2.41 -10.25
CA LYS A 43 1.62 -3.25 -9.53
C LYS A 43 2.61 -2.44 -8.71
N ARG A 44 2.88 -2.92 -7.50
CA ARG A 44 3.93 -2.40 -6.61
C ARG A 44 4.90 -3.51 -6.27
N ASN A 45 6.19 -3.26 -6.43
CA ASN A 45 7.23 -4.25 -6.15
C ASN A 45 8.42 -3.62 -5.44
N TRP A 46 9.13 -4.46 -4.70
CA TRP A 46 10.40 -4.17 -4.05
C TRP A 46 11.47 -5.07 -4.65
N SER A 47 12.54 -4.46 -5.15
CA SER A 47 13.73 -5.16 -5.64
C SER A 47 14.86 -4.96 -4.63
N ILE A 48 15.51 -6.04 -4.18
CA ILE A 48 16.62 -6.00 -3.22
C ILE A 48 17.79 -6.77 -3.79
N TRP A 49 19.01 -6.23 -3.71
CA TRP A 49 20.24 -6.88 -4.17
C TRP A 49 21.47 -6.38 -3.41
N LEU A 50 22.54 -7.18 -3.46
CA LEU A 50 23.87 -6.79 -3.00
C LEU A 50 24.53 -5.92 -4.07
N ALA A 51 25.10 -4.76 -3.70
CA ALA A 51 25.73 -3.84 -4.64
C ALA A 51 26.87 -4.50 -5.45
N LEU A 52 27.61 -5.41 -4.80
CA LEU A 52 28.74 -6.14 -5.38
C LEU A 52 28.32 -7.14 -6.47
N ASN A 53 27.07 -7.60 -6.48
CA ASN A 53 26.59 -8.60 -7.43
C ASN A 53 25.08 -8.53 -7.63
N GLU A 54 24.62 -7.52 -8.39
CA GLU A 54 23.19 -7.35 -8.69
C GLU A 54 22.62 -8.57 -9.41
N GLN A 55 23.29 -9.07 -10.45
CA GLN A 55 22.74 -10.12 -11.33
C GLN A 55 22.42 -11.41 -10.59
N ALA A 56 23.28 -11.83 -9.67
CA ALA A 56 23.10 -13.08 -8.94
C ALA A 56 22.21 -12.94 -7.69
N SER A 57 22.15 -11.74 -7.10
CA SER A 57 21.47 -11.55 -5.81
C SER A 57 20.09 -10.91 -5.92
N LYS A 58 19.75 -10.27 -7.03
CA LYS A 58 18.51 -9.49 -7.14
C LYS A 58 17.25 -10.33 -6.95
N GLN A 59 16.46 -9.96 -5.96
CA GLN A 59 15.15 -10.53 -5.68
C GLN A 59 14.08 -9.44 -5.82
N THR A 60 13.00 -9.75 -6.54
CA THR A 60 11.84 -8.85 -6.69
C THR A 60 10.63 -9.48 -6.02
N VAL A 61 10.03 -8.76 -5.07
CA VAL A 61 8.94 -9.25 -4.23
C VAL A 61 7.85 -8.20 -4.03
N THR A 62 6.68 -8.67 -3.58
CA THR A 62 5.61 -7.80 -3.06
C THR A 62 5.79 -7.59 -1.55
N ILE A 63 5.06 -6.64 -0.98
CA ILE A 63 5.07 -6.31 0.45
C ILE A 63 4.96 -7.55 1.37
N ASN A 64 4.15 -8.53 0.99
CA ASN A 64 3.90 -9.76 1.77
C ASN A 64 5.17 -10.59 2.02
N HIS A 65 6.13 -10.56 1.09
CA HIS A 65 7.37 -11.34 1.19
C HIS A 65 8.57 -10.49 1.59
N LEU A 66 8.43 -9.16 1.57
CA LEU A 66 9.52 -8.22 1.81
C LEU A 66 10.24 -8.49 3.13
N ARG A 67 9.49 -8.72 4.22
CA ARG A 67 10.08 -8.99 5.54
C ARG A 67 10.98 -10.23 5.56
N GLN A 68 10.62 -11.28 4.83
CA GLN A 68 11.43 -12.50 4.74
C GLN A 68 12.71 -12.23 3.95
N VAL A 69 12.62 -11.46 2.87
CA VAL A 69 13.79 -11.05 2.08
C VAL A 69 14.72 -10.16 2.90
N LEU A 70 14.20 -9.18 3.65
CA LEU A 70 15.03 -8.34 4.51
C LEU A 70 15.88 -9.16 5.48
N LYS A 71 15.27 -10.19 6.10
CA LYS A 71 15.98 -11.13 6.97
C LYS A 71 17.04 -11.95 6.23
N ALA A 72 16.75 -12.42 5.02
CA ALA A 72 17.70 -13.18 4.21
C ALA A 72 18.95 -12.36 3.84
N PHE A 73 18.78 -11.05 3.62
CA PHE A 73 19.87 -10.11 3.34
C PHE A 73 20.53 -9.54 4.62
N LYS A 74 20.15 -10.01 5.81
CA LYS A 74 20.63 -9.53 7.12
C LYS A 74 20.46 -8.02 7.29
N ILE A 75 19.33 -7.49 6.82
CA ILE A 75 18.98 -6.08 6.96
C ILE A 75 18.25 -5.88 8.28
N SER A 76 18.75 -4.94 9.08
CA SER A 76 18.06 -4.51 10.29
C SER A 76 16.71 -3.86 9.94
N GLU A 77 15.61 -4.44 10.44
CA GLU A 77 14.26 -3.86 10.26
C GLU A 77 14.21 -2.41 10.76
N LYS A 78 14.95 -2.07 11.82
CA LYS A 78 14.99 -0.70 12.38
C LYS A 78 15.63 0.29 11.41
N VAL A 79 16.75 -0.09 10.79
CA VAL A 79 17.45 0.77 9.81
C VAL A 79 16.55 0.98 8.61
N PHE A 80 15.97 -0.11 8.08
CA PHE A 80 15.07 -0.02 6.93
C PHE A 80 13.82 0.83 7.19
N ILE A 81 13.18 0.67 8.36
CA ILE A 81 12.04 1.50 8.77
C ILE A 81 12.43 2.98 8.83
N LYS A 82 13.63 3.29 9.35
CA LYS A 82 14.12 4.65 9.40
C LYS A 82 14.28 5.25 8.01
N GLU A 83 14.94 4.54 7.09
CA GLU A 83 15.13 5.00 5.70
C GLU A 83 13.79 5.30 5.00
N ILE A 84 12.80 4.42 5.19
CA ILE A 84 11.45 4.64 4.66
C ILE A 84 10.77 5.86 5.29
N ALA A 85 10.87 5.99 6.62
CA ALA A 85 10.29 7.10 7.35
C ALA A 85 10.88 8.43 6.90
N ASP A 86 12.20 8.49 6.72
CA ASP A 86 12.93 9.69 6.29
C ASP A 86 12.45 10.16 4.91
N VAL A 87 12.20 9.24 3.98
CA VAL A 87 11.60 9.58 2.66
C VAL A 87 10.20 10.17 2.81
N LEU A 88 9.33 9.56 3.64
CA LEU A 88 7.97 10.08 3.85
C LEU A 88 7.97 11.44 4.52
N LEU A 89 8.84 11.66 5.49
CA LEU A 89 9.00 12.94 6.16
C LEU A 89 9.51 14.01 5.18
N LEU A 90 10.46 13.67 4.31
CA LEU A 90 10.95 14.57 3.27
C LEU A 90 9.83 14.96 2.30
N GLN A 91 9.05 14.00 1.81
CA GLN A 91 7.90 14.25 0.94
C GLN A 91 6.86 15.15 1.63
N THR A 92 6.62 14.94 2.92
CA THR A 92 5.72 15.77 3.72
C THR A 92 6.22 17.21 3.81
N ALA A 93 7.51 17.42 4.10
CA ALA A 93 8.11 18.74 4.17
C ALA A 93 8.01 19.50 2.83
N TYR A 94 8.24 18.82 1.71
CA TYR A 94 8.04 19.41 0.38
C TYR A 94 6.57 19.75 0.10
N ALA A 95 5.63 18.90 0.50
CA ALA A 95 4.20 19.17 0.35
C ALA A 95 3.77 20.40 1.15
N ASP A 96 4.23 20.53 2.39
CA ASP A 96 3.95 21.69 3.25
C ASP A 96 4.52 22.98 2.65
N GLU A 97 5.76 22.94 2.16
CA GLU A 97 6.40 24.08 1.50
C GLU A 97 5.68 24.47 0.20
N PHE A 98 5.25 23.48 -0.60
CA PHE A 98 4.43 23.71 -1.78
C PHE A 98 3.11 24.40 -1.41
N ILE A 99 2.39 23.90 -0.41
CA ILE A 99 1.14 24.51 0.07
C ILE A 99 1.39 25.94 0.52
N ARG A 100 2.50 26.20 1.23
CA ARG A 100 2.87 27.56 1.68
C ARG A 100 3.09 28.49 0.48
N GLN A 101 3.92 28.11 -0.49
CA GLN A 101 4.21 28.93 -1.66
C GLN A 101 2.98 29.19 -2.52
N ILE A 102 2.13 28.18 -2.75
CA ILE A 102 0.88 28.35 -3.49
C ILE A 102 -0.10 29.23 -2.73
N THR A 103 -0.12 29.14 -1.39
CA THR A 103 -0.94 30.01 -0.53
C THR A 103 -0.48 31.47 -0.62
N GLU A 104 0.81 31.73 -0.69
CA GLU A 104 1.36 33.08 -0.88
C GLU A 104 0.95 33.68 -2.23
N VAL A 105 0.90 32.88 -3.30
CA VAL A 105 0.58 33.34 -4.66
C VAL A 105 -0.93 33.47 -4.90
N LEU A 106 -1.71 32.46 -4.50
CA LEU A 106 -3.15 32.36 -4.82
C LEU A 106 -4.06 32.84 -3.70
N GLY A 107 -3.51 33.10 -2.51
CA GLY A 107 -4.25 33.43 -1.32
C GLY A 107 -4.79 32.19 -0.60
N LYS A 108 -4.89 32.30 0.73
CA LYS A 108 -5.30 31.21 1.64
C LYS A 108 -6.66 30.61 1.30
N GLU A 109 -7.62 31.43 0.88
CA GLU A 109 -8.99 30.99 0.58
C GLU A 109 -9.07 30.06 -0.63
N ALA A 110 -8.30 30.33 -1.69
CA ALA A 110 -8.29 29.50 -2.90
C ALA A 110 -7.67 28.12 -2.61
N VAL A 111 -6.56 28.10 -1.87
CA VAL A 111 -5.88 26.85 -1.48
C VAL A 111 -6.75 26.02 -0.54
N GLN A 112 -7.33 26.64 0.49
CA GLN A 112 -8.25 25.95 1.40
C GLN A 112 -9.45 25.37 0.66
N LYS A 113 -10.05 26.13 -0.26
CA LYS A 113 -11.17 25.65 -1.08
C LYS A 113 -10.77 24.45 -1.93
N SER A 114 -9.59 24.46 -2.54
CA SER A 114 -9.07 23.32 -3.30
C SER A 114 -8.84 22.10 -2.42
N ILE A 115 -8.21 22.26 -1.24
CA ILE A 115 -7.97 21.16 -0.29
C ILE A 115 -9.30 20.55 0.19
N LEU A 116 -10.27 21.40 0.58
CA LEU A 116 -11.60 20.98 0.98
C LEU A 116 -12.35 20.24 -0.15
N GLN A 117 -12.27 20.74 -1.38
CA GLN A 117 -12.86 20.08 -2.54
C GLN A 117 -12.24 18.70 -2.78
N THR A 118 -10.91 18.57 -2.65
CA THR A 118 -10.23 17.27 -2.76
C THR A 118 -10.63 16.32 -1.64
N GLN A 119 -10.73 16.79 -0.39
CA GLN A 119 -11.20 15.98 0.74
C GLN A 119 -12.63 15.48 0.52
N ASN A 120 -13.55 16.38 0.16
CA ASN A 120 -14.94 16.03 -0.11
C ASN A 120 -15.07 15.01 -1.26
N PHE A 121 -14.29 15.18 -2.33
CA PHE A 121 -14.27 14.22 -3.44
C PHE A 121 -13.76 12.84 -2.99
N MET A 122 -12.71 12.80 -2.18
CA MET A 122 -12.17 11.54 -1.65
C MET A 122 -13.16 10.85 -0.71
N ASP A 123 -13.89 11.60 0.11
CA ASP A 123 -14.93 11.08 0.99
C ASP A 123 -16.13 10.52 0.19
N GLU A 124 -16.57 11.23 -0.86
CA GLU A 124 -17.60 10.75 -1.79
C GLU A 124 -17.16 9.46 -2.51
N LEU A 125 -15.90 9.42 -2.96
CA LEU A 125 -15.32 8.23 -3.60
C LEU A 125 -15.27 7.04 -2.64
N ALA A 126 -14.82 7.25 -1.40
CA ALA A 126 -14.79 6.22 -0.36
C ALA A 126 -16.21 5.70 -0.03
N SER A 127 -17.19 6.60 0.04
CA SER A 127 -18.60 6.25 0.23
C SER A 127 -19.15 5.41 -0.93
N LYS A 128 -18.90 5.81 -2.18
CA LYS A 128 -19.31 5.04 -3.37
C LYS A 128 -18.67 3.65 -3.41
N ILE A 129 -17.38 3.54 -3.10
CA ILE A 129 -16.68 2.26 -3.04
C ILE A 129 -17.26 1.37 -1.93
N LYS A 130 -17.53 1.94 -0.75
CA LYS A 130 -18.16 1.20 0.36
C LYS A 130 -19.54 0.68 -0.03
N ASN A 131 -20.36 1.51 -0.68
CA ASN A 131 -21.68 1.10 -1.16
C ASN A 131 -21.58 -0.01 -2.22
N LEU A 132 -20.65 0.07 -3.17
CA LEU A 132 -20.42 -0.96 -4.17
C LEU A 132 -19.96 -2.30 -3.56
N ILE A 133 -19.09 -2.27 -2.55
CA ILE A 133 -18.67 -3.48 -1.83
C ILE A 133 -19.87 -4.08 -1.08
N HIS A 134 -20.67 -3.25 -0.41
CA HIS A 134 -21.83 -3.70 0.35
C HIS A 134 -22.94 -4.27 -0.56
N GLU A 135 -23.19 -3.65 -1.71
CA GLU A 135 -24.14 -4.15 -2.72
C GLU A 135 -23.71 -5.51 -3.30
N ASN A 136 -22.41 -5.70 -3.56
CA ASN A 136 -21.88 -6.99 -4.01
C ASN A 136 -21.98 -8.08 -2.93
N GLU A 137 -21.72 -7.75 -1.66
CA GLU A 137 -21.89 -8.68 -0.54
C GLU A 137 -23.36 -9.09 -0.33
N MET A 138 -24.31 -8.17 -0.51
CA MET A 138 -25.74 -8.49 -0.43
C MET A 138 -26.21 -9.39 -1.58
N GLN A 139 -25.74 -9.13 -2.82
CA GLN A 139 -26.07 -9.98 -3.97
C GLN A 139 -25.51 -11.41 -3.84
N ASP A 140 -24.32 -11.58 -3.27
CA ASP A 140 -23.74 -12.91 -3.04
C ASP A 140 -24.46 -13.67 -1.91
N GLN A 141 -24.92 -12.99 -0.86
CA GLN A 141 -25.74 -13.62 0.18
C GLN A 141 -27.12 -14.06 -0.33
N GLU A 142 -27.75 -13.31 -1.24
CA GLU A 142 -29.02 -13.68 -1.87
C GLU A 142 -28.88 -14.88 -2.80
N LYS A 143 -27.79 -14.96 -3.59
CA LYS A 143 -27.49 -16.13 -4.43
C LYS A 143 -27.23 -17.39 -3.60
N ILE A 144 -26.53 -17.27 -2.46
CA ILE A 144 -26.29 -18.41 -1.56
C ILE A 144 -27.60 -18.91 -0.91
N LYS A 145 -28.52 -17.99 -0.52
CA LYS A 145 -29.84 -18.36 0.01
C LYS A 145 -30.71 -19.06 -1.04
N ALA A 146 -30.80 -18.51 -2.25
CA ALA A 146 -31.57 -19.10 -3.34
C ALA A 146 -31.07 -20.51 -3.75
N THR A 147 -29.75 -20.75 -3.65
CA THR A 147 -29.16 -22.06 -3.96
C THR A 147 -29.46 -23.10 -2.87
N LYS A 148 -29.49 -22.70 -1.59
CA LYS A 148 -29.85 -23.58 -0.46
C LYS A 148 -31.32 -23.99 -0.47
N GLU A 149 -32.23 -23.13 -0.91
CA GLU A 149 -33.66 -23.46 -1.03
C GLU A 149 -33.94 -24.46 -2.16
N LYS A 150 -33.27 -24.31 -3.31
CA LYS A 150 -33.36 -25.31 -4.40
C LYS A 150 -32.81 -26.68 -4.00
N ALA A 151 -31.77 -26.74 -3.16
CA ALA A 151 -31.21 -27.99 -2.66
C ALA A 151 -32.14 -28.72 -1.66
N LYS A 152 -32.82 -27.98 -0.78
CA LYS A 152 -33.78 -28.54 0.19
C LYS A 152 -35.01 -29.17 -0.48
N ASN A 153 -35.47 -28.64 -1.62
CA ASN A 153 -36.63 -29.19 -2.31
C ASN A 153 -36.35 -30.53 -3.03
N LYS A 154 -35.10 -30.83 -3.42
CA LYS A 154 -34.76 -32.12 -4.05
C LYS A 154 -34.69 -33.29 -3.06
N GLN A 155 -34.41 -33.04 -1.77
CA GLN A 155 -34.31 -34.09 -0.76
C GLN A 155 -35.66 -34.57 -0.21
N LYS A 156 -36.75 -33.82 -0.41
CA LYS A 156 -38.09 -34.24 0.02
C LYS A 156 -38.77 -35.29 -0.89
N PHE A 157 -38.25 -35.54 -2.09
CA PHE A 157 -38.87 -36.46 -3.07
C PHE A 157 -38.28 -37.88 -3.09
N LYS A 158 -37.42 -38.26 -2.13
CA LYS A 158 -36.89 -39.63 -2.03
C LYS A 158 -37.18 -40.26 -0.67
N ILE A 159 -38.46 -40.49 -0.37
CA ILE A 159 -38.86 -41.59 0.50
C ILE A 159 -40.15 -42.17 -0.07
N ILE A 160 -40.06 -43.29 -0.76
CA ILE A 160 -41.17 -44.25 -0.88
C ILE A 160 -40.60 -45.60 -0.46
N LYS A 161 -41.28 -46.22 0.52
CA LYS A 161 -40.98 -47.54 1.09
C LYS A 161 -41.21 -48.65 0.08
#